data_AF-A0A8T0SQD4-F1
#
_entry.id   AF-A0A8T0SQD4-F1
#
_cell.length_a   1.000
_cell.length_b   1.000
_cell.length_c   1.000
_cell.angle_alpha   90.00
_cell.angle_beta   90.00
_cell.angle_gamma   90.00
#
_symmetry.space_group_name_H-M   'P 1'
#
loop_
_entity.id
_entity.type
_entity.pdbx_description
1 polymer ?
#
loop_
_entity_poly.entity_id
_entity_poly.type
_entity_poly.pdbx_seq_one_letter_code
_entity_poly.pdbx_strand_id
1 'polypeptide(L)'
;MLCLRNYWSPAFALVREGAAVRYPGEGATVGHPPKFNSVVVCGARGPRPRYPRVWKTRKKIGTISKSQKLVECIKGLSNVKEEVYGALDSFVAWELEFPLIVVKKALKTLEDEKEWKRIIQVIKWMFNKGQGKTMGSYYTLLNALIEDGRIEEAEELFGMIFSRYMEGLPRTFFMRMISLYYSVGAYDKMFEVFADMEELGVRPDGSIVRMLGDAFQKLEMMDKYEKLKKKYPPPKWEYRYIKGKRIRMRVYPDSKAEEATKGDPGTDELQEAESIHLDSELEEEASSGLDRNGLDDASSGDLEYV
;
A
#
# COMPACT_ATOMS: atom_id res chain seq x y z
N MET A 1 -12.87 -9.51 41.07
CA MET A 1 -12.39 -9.95 42.40
C MET A 1 -11.45 -11.12 42.21
N LEU A 2 -10.18 -10.92 42.61
CA LEU A 2 -9.17 -11.84 43.15
C LEU A 2 -9.33 -13.35 42.87
N CYS A 3 -8.34 -13.95 42.19
CA CYS A 3 -7.32 -14.87 42.77
C CYS A 3 -7.62 -16.34 42.35
N LEU A 4 -6.71 -17.24 42.00
CA LEU A 4 -5.27 -17.40 42.23
C LEU A 4 -4.66 -18.30 41.11
N ARG A 5 -3.45 -17.93 40.67
CA ARG A 5 -2.42 -18.84 40.17
C ARG A 5 -2.01 -19.79 41.30
N ASN A 6 -1.71 -21.06 40.99
CA ASN A 6 -0.54 -21.80 41.47
C ASN A 6 -0.54 -23.23 40.92
N TYR A 7 0.30 -23.50 39.92
CA TYR A 7 0.76 -24.85 39.58
C TYR A 7 2.18 -25.00 40.15
N TRP A 8 2.31 -25.91 41.12
CA TRP A 8 3.55 -26.28 41.76
C TRP A 8 4.35 -27.24 40.88
N SER A 9 5.66 -26.99 40.79
CA SER A 9 6.68 -27.91 40.31
C SER A 9 7.42 -28.46 41.53
N PRO A 10 7.68 -29.77 41.67
CA PRO A 10 8.41 -30.29 42.83
C PRO A 10 9.92 -30.28 42.55
N ALA A 11 10.66 -29.49 43.32
CA ALA A 11 12.10 -29.62 43.49
C ALA A 11 12.37 -30.41 44.78
N PHE A 12 12.99 -31.58 44.63
CA PHE A 12 13.50 -32.39 45.73
C PHE A 12 14.67 -31.67 46.41
N ALA A 13 14.50 -31.31 47.68
CA ALA A 13 15.56 -30.83 48.56
C ALA A 13 16.11 -32.00 49.39
N LEU A 14 17.43 -32.16 49.33
CA LEU A 14 18.22 -33.16 50.05
C LEU A 14 18.35 -32.74 51.53
N VAL A 15 17.88 -33.58 52.45
CA VAL A 15 18.06 -33.40 53.90
C VAL A 15 19.50 -33.78 54.28
N ARG A 16 20.11 -32.94 55.10
CA ARG A 16 21.44 -33.09 55.68
C ARG A 16 21.28 -33.04 57.20
N GLU A 17 21.49 -34.16 57.88
CA GLU A 17 21.71 -34.18 59.32
C GLU A 17 22.88 -35.11 59.62
N GLY A 18 23.80 -34.61 60.45
CA GLY A 18 24.92 -35.36 60.99
C GLY A 18 24.92 -35.23 62.50
N ALA A 19 25.29 -36.31 63.18
CA ALA A 19 25.83 -36.29 64.53
C ALA A 19 26.70 -37.53 64.75
N ALA A 20 27.89 -37.30 65.30
CA ALA A 20 28.95 -38.27 65.57
C ALA A 20 28.86 -38.81 67.00
N VAL A 21 29.31 -40.05 67.29
CA VAL A 21 30.09 -40.44 68.50
C VAL A 21 30.87 -41.77 68.28
N ARG A 22 32.19 -41.69 68.59
CA ARG A 22 33.28 -42.62 69.02
C ARG A 22 33.24 -44.18 68.91
N TYR A 23 34.44 -44.70 68.61
CA TYR A 23 34.98 -46.09 68.58
C TYR A 23 35.14 -46.78 69.97
N PRO A 24 35.39 -48.11 70.06
CA PRO A 24 36.75 -48.70 69.88
C PRO A 24 36.80 -50.11 69.23
N GLY A 25 37.97 -50.50 68.71
CA GLY A 25 38.41 -51.90 68.68
C GLY A 25 38.74 -52.51 67.32
N GLU A 26 40.03 -52.82 67.14
CA GLU A 26 40.59 -53.92 66.33
C GLU A 26 40.67 -53.78 64.79
N GLY A 27 41.84 -53.28 64.36
CA GLY A 27 42.76 -54.03 63.51
C GLY A 27 42.18 -54.69 62.25
N ALA A 28 41.94 -53.90 61.21
CA ALA A 28 41.90 -54.41 59.85
C ALA A 28 42.72 -53.50 58.94
N THR A 29 43.73 -54.11 58.34
CA THR A 29 44.70 -53.53 57.41
C THR A 29 44.01 -52.67 56.35
N VAL A 30 44.37 -51.38 56.29
CA VAL A 30 43.97 -50.47 55.21
C VAL A 30 44.69 -50.94 53.94
N GLY A 31 44.08 -51.86 53.21
CA GLY A 31 44.42 -52.13 51.82
C GLY A 31 44.05 -50.88 51.03
N HIS A 32 45.02 -50.01 50.76
CA HIS A 32 44.84 -49.01 49.72
C HIS A 32 44.49 -49.75 48.42
N PRO A 33 43.38 -49.42 47.75
CA PRO A 33 43.16 -49.94 46.41
C PRO A 33 44.38 -49.55 45.57
N PRO A 34 44.88 -50.43 44.69
CA PRO A 34 45.99 -50.09 43.83
C PRO A 34 45.61 -48.80 43.12
N LYS A 35 46.43 -47.76 43.29
CA LYS A 35 46.32 -46.56 42.47
C LYS A 35 46.54 -47.03 41.04
N PHE A 36 45.46 -47.30 40.33
CA PHE A 36 45.50 -47.37 38.88
C PHE A 36 45.94 -45.97 38.45
N ASN A 37 47.24 -45.82 38.22
CA ASN A 37 47.76 -44.79 37.34
C ASN A 37 47.26 -45.15 35.94
N SER A 38 45.97 -44.94 35.68
CA SER A 38 45.49 -44.75 34.33
C SER A 38 45.93 -43.35 33.91
N VAL A 39 47.23 -43.22 33.66
CA VAL A 39 47.68 -42.21 32.71
C VAL A 39 47.08 -42.65 31.38
N VAL A 40 45.85 -42.21 31.13
CA VAL A 40 45.29 -42.22 29.79
C VAL A 40 46.11 -41.18 29.05
N VAL A 41 47.15 -41.66 28.37
CA VAL A 41 47.78 -40.89 27.31
C VAL A 41 46.67 -40.61 26.31
N CYS A 42 46.12 -39.40 26.35
CA CYS A 42 45.22 -38.90 25.32
C CYS A 42 46.03 -38.81 24.01
N GLY A 43 46.19 -39.95 23.34
CA GLY A 43 46.61 -40.02 21.96
C GLY A 43 45.62 -39.20 21.14
N ALA A 44 46.15 -38.18 20.46
CA ALA A 44 45.44 -37.20 19.66
C ALA A 44 44.41 -36.34 20.44
N ARG A 45 44.83 -35.12 20.79
CA ARG A 45 43.91 -33.99 21.02
C ARG A 45 43.23 -33.63 19.70
N GLY A 46 42.29 -34.46 19.25
CA GLY A 46 41.27 -34.05 18.30
C GLY A 46 40.24 -33.16 19.01
N PRO A 47 39.65 -32.15 18.35
CA PRO A 47 38.53 -31.40 18.92
C PRO A 47 37.45 -32.38 19.37
N ARG A 48 36.96 -32.24 20.61
CA ARG A 48 35.86 -33.05 21.16
C ARG A 48 34.74 -33.13 20.11
N PRO A 49 34.30 -34.34 19.68
CA PRO A 49 33.30 -34.46 18.61
C PRO A 49 32.05 -33.66 18.98
N ARG A 50 31.87 -32.50 18.36
CA ARG A 50 30.62 -31.77 18.42
C ARG A 50 29.72 -32.46 17.42
N TYR A 51 28.86 -33.38 17.89
CA TYR A 51 27.72 -33.77 17.09
C TYR A 51 27.02 -32.47 16.66
N PRO A 52 26.76 -32.25 15.36
CA PRO A 52 25.98 -31.11 14.95
C PRO A 52 24.67 -31.19 15.70
N ARG A 53 24.30 -30.13 16.43
CA ARG A 53 22.97 -30.02 17.02
C ARG A 53 21.99 -30.00 15.84
N VAL A 54 21.53 -31.16 15.40
CA VAL A 54 20.56 -31.35 14.33
C VAL A 54 19.17 -31.03 14.87
N TRP A 55 18.99 -29.83 15.41
CA TRP A 55 17.68 -29.22 15.29
C TRP A 55 17.47 -28.98 13.81
N LYS A 56 16.65 -29.78 13.16
CA LYS A 56 16.16 -29.40 11.83
C LYS A 56 15.29 -28.17 12.05
N THR A 57 15.85 -26.98 11.84
CA THR A 57 15.03 -25.78 11.69
C THR A 57 14.18 -26.02 10.45
N ARG A 58 12.89 -26.35 10.64
CA ARG A 58 11.95 -26.30 9.52
C ARG A 58 11.99 -24.87 9.02
N LYS A 59 12.48 -24.65 7.79
CA LYS A 59 12.43 -23.32 7.16
C LYS A 59 10.97 -22.87 7.22
N LYS A 60 10.68 -21.79 7.94
CA LYS A 60 9.33 -21.22 7.96
C LYS A 60 9.00 -20.83 6.52
N ILE A 61 7.89 -21.35 6.00
CA ILE A 61 7.41 -20.96 4.68
C ILE A 61 7.15 -19.44 4.76
N GLY A 62 7.84 -18.68 3.92
CA GLY A 62 7.72 -17.23 3.90
C GLY A 62 6.33 -16.80 3.46
N THR A 63 5.90 -15.62 3.89
CA THR A 63 4.60 -15.03 3.54
C THR A 63 4.38 -14.94 2.02
N ILE A 64 5.46 -14.73 1.25
CA ILE A 64 5.43 -14.65 -0.22
C ILE A 64 5.10 -16.01 -0.84
N SER A 65 5.79 -17.07 -0.42
CA SER A 65 5.52 -18.42 -0.91
C SER A 65 4.13 -18.91 -0.49
N LYS A 66 3.64 -18.50 0.70
CA LYS A 66 2.26 -18.78 1.11
C LYS A 66 1.24 -18.07 0.21
N SER A 67 1.47 -16.80 -0.14
CA SER A 67 0.53 -16.05 -1.00
C SER A 67 0.53 -16.60 -2.43
N GLN A 68 1.68 -17.02 -2.95
CA GLN A 68 1.74 -17.68 -4.27
C GLN A 68 0.96 -18.99 -4.30
N LYS A 69 1.14 -19.84 -3.29
CA LYS A 69 0.35 -21.08 -3.16
C LYS A 69 -1.15 -20.80 -3.07
N LEU A 70 -1.54 -19.76 -2.32
CA LEU A 70 -2.94 -19.35 -2.22
C LEU A 70 -3.50 -18.95 -3.59
N VAL A 71 -2.75 -18.17 -4.37
CA VAL A 71 -3.14 -17.77 -5.73
C VAL A 71 -3.26 -18.97 -6.66
N GLU A 72 -2.28 -19.88 -6.65
CA GLU A 72 -2.31 -21.13 -7.41
C GLU A 72 -3.56 -21.97 -7.06
N CYS A 73 -3.86 -22.12 -5.76
CA CYS A 73 -5.06 -22.82 -5.31
C CYS A 73 -6.34 -22.13 -5.83
N ILE A 74 -6.48 -20.81 -5.68
CA ILE A 74 -7.70 -20.09 -6.09
C ILE A 74 -7.91 -20.18 -7.61
N LYS A 75 -6.83 -20.10 -8.39
CA LYS A 75 -6.90 -20.20 -9.86
C LYS A 75 -7.35 -21.57 -10.35
N GLY A 76 -6.95 -22.64 -9.67
CA GLY A 76 -7.29 -24.01 -10.07
C GLY A 76 -8.72 -24.43 -9.79
N LEU A 77 -9.52 -23.63 -9.07
CA LEU A 77 -10.89 -23.96 -8.68
C LEU A 77 -11.89 -23.56 -9.76
N SER A 78 -13.14 -24.01 -9.67
CA SER A 78 -14.20 -23.40 -10.48
C SER A 78 -14.61 -22.04 -9.92
N ASN A 79 -15.43 -21.30 -10.66
CA ASN A 79 -15.98 -20.01 -10.21
C ASN A 79 -17.16 -20.17 -9.21
N VAL A 80 -17.44 -21.40 -8.75
CA VAL A 80 -18.48 -21.67 -7.76
C VAL A 80 -18.05 -21.14 -6.39
N LYS A 81 -18.92 -20.34 -5.76
CA LYS A 81 -18.68 -19.70 -4.46
C LYS A 81 -18.24 -20.71 -3.39
N GLU A 82 -18.91 -21.86 -3.31
CA GLU A 82 -18.67 -22.87 -2.28
C GLU A 82 -17.28 -23.51 -2.38
N GLU A 83 -16.82 -23.83 -3.58
CA GLU A 83 -15.48 -24.38 -3.79
C GLU A 83 -14.39 -23.40 -3.39
N VAL A 84 -14.53 -22.13 -3.81
CA VAL A 84 -13.57 -21.08 -3.47
C VAL A 84 -13.56 -20.82 -1.97
N TYR A 85 -14.73 -20.72 -1.34
CA TYR A 85 -14.83 -20.44 0.09
C TYR A 85 -14.35 -21.63 0.91
N GLY A 86 -14.65 -22.86 0.49
CA GLY A 86 -14.16 -24.08 1.13
C GLY A 86 -12.64 -24.22 1.04
N ALA A 87 -12.05 -23.91 -0.12
CA ALA A 87 -10.60 -23.88 -0.28
C ALA A 87 -9.94 -22.82 0.61
N LEU A 88 -10.50 -21.60 0.65
CA LEU A 88 -10.02 -20.52 1.52
C LEU A 88 -10.17 -20.86 3.01
N ASP A 89 -11.27 -21.49 3.41
CA ASP A 89 -11.50 -21.93 4.79
C ASP A 89 -10.52 -23.05 5.18
N SER A 90 -10.26 -24.00 4.28
CA SER A 90 -9.25 -25.04 4.49
C SER A 90 -7.84 -24.43 4.61
N PHE A 91 -7.55 -23.36 3.88
CA PHE A 91 -6.27 -22.64 3.96
C PHE A 91 -6.10 -21.94 5.32
N VAL A 92 -7.17 -21.33 5.84
CA VAL A 92 -7.15 -20.66 7.15
C VAL A 92 -7.13 -21.64 8.32
N ALA A 93 -7.74 -22.83 8.18
CA ALA A 93 -7.82 -23.81 9.25
C ALA A 93 -6.46 -24.25 9.84
N TRP A 94 -5.37 -24.12 9.07
CA TRP A 94 -4.02 -24.47 9.50
C TRP A 94 -3.20 -23.28 10.03
N GLU A 95 -3.75 -22.08 10.02
CA GLU A 95 -3.07 -20.86 10.49
C GLU A 95 -3.55 -20.49 11.90
N LEU A 96 -2.60 -20.15 12.78
CA LEU A 96 -2.90 -19.73 14.15
C LEU A 96 -3.59 -18.35 14.20
N GLU A 97 -3.31 -17.50 13.21
CA GLU A 97 -3.86 -16.16 13.05
C GLU A 97 -4.43 -16.01 11.64
N PHE A 98 -5.45 -15.16 11.47
CA PHE A 98 -6.01 -14.92 10.14
C PHE A 98 -4.92 -14.35 9.22
N PRO A 99 -4.65 -14.97 8.06
CA PRO A 99 -3.48 -14.65 7.24
C PRO A 99 -3.68 -13.37 6.39
N LEU A 100 -4.01 -12.23 7.02
CA LEU A 100 -4.31 -10.94 6.37
C LEU A 100 -3.20 -10.50 5.40
N ILE A 101 -1.94 -10.62 5.80
CA ILE A 101 -0.80 -10.18 4.98
C ILE A 101 -0.64 -11.09 3.75
N VAL A 102 -0.87 -12.39 3.92
CA VAL A 102 -0.81 -13.37 2.82
C VAL A 102 -1.93 -13.09 1.82
N VAL A 103 -3.16 -12.92 2.31
CA VAL A 103 -4.33 -12.59 1.47
C VAL A 103 -4.13 -11.25 0.78
N LYS A 104 -3.66 -10.20 1.48
CA LYS A 104 -3.35 -8.90 0.87
C LYS A 104 -2.32 -9.01 -0.26
N LYS A 105 -1.27 -9.83 -0.08
CA LYS A 105 -0.29 -10.08 -1.15
C LYS A 105 -0.89 -10.86 -2.30
N ALA A 106 -1.71 -11.87 -2.03
CA ALA A 106 -2.43 -12.64 -3.05
C ALA A 106 -3.41 -11.77 -3.85
N LEU A 107 -4.12 -10.85 -3.21
CA LEU A 107 -5.01 -9.89 -3.88
C LEU A 107 -4.25 -8.98 -4.83
N LYS A 108 -3.07 -8.49 -4.43
CA LYS A 108 -2.21 -7.69 -5.32
C LYS A 108 -1.75 -8.48 -6.55
N THR A 109 -1.31 -9.73 -6.36
CA THR A 109 -0.92 -10.57 -7.50
C THR A 109 -2.11 -10.88 -8.42
N LEU A 110 -3.31 -11.08 -7.87
CA LEU A 110 -4.53 -11.26 -8.68
C LEU A 110 -4.93 -9.98 -9.41
N GLU A 111 -4.68 -8.81 -8.82
CA GLU A 111 -4.91 -7.49 -9.44
C GLU A 111 -3.96 -7.24 -10.61
N ASP A 112 -2.68 -7.61 -10.45
CA ASP A 112 -1.68 -7.56 -11.54
C ASP A 112 -2.08 -8.47 -12.72
N GLU A 113 -2.71 -9.60 -12.42
CA GLU A 113 -3.21 -10.58 -13.40
C GLU A 113 -4.62 -10.30 -13.92
N LYS A 114 -5.29 -9.27 -13.37
CA LYS A 114 -6.67 -8.85 -13.73
C LYS A 114 -7.75 -9.92 -13.53
N GLU A 115 -7.58 -10.79 -12.54
CA GLU A 115 -8.57 -11.81 -12.17
C GLU A 115 -9.68 -11.24 -11.27
N TRP A 116 -10.47 -10.29 -11.81
CA TRP A 116 -11.44 -9.49 -11.03
C TRP A 116 -12.47 -10.33 -10.28
N LYS A 117 -12.99 -11.39 -10.91
CA LYS A 117 -13.95 -12.32 -10.29
C LYS A 117 -13.40 -12.98 -9.04
N ARG A 118 -12.12 -13.39 -9.08
CA ARG A 118 -11.43 -14.01 -7.93
C ARG A 118 -11.19 -13.00 -6.82
N ILE A 119 -10.78 -11.78 -7.18
CA ILE A 119 -10.60 -10.69 -6.22
C ILE A 119 -11.90 -10.43 -5.45
N ILE A 120 -13.04 -10.34 -6.17
CA ILE A 120 -14.36 -10.15 -5.56
C ILE A 120 -14.69 -11.30 -4.59
N GLN A 121 -14.48 -12.55 -5.00
CA GLN A 121 -14.75 -13.73 -4.16
C GLN A 121 -13.90 -13.73 -2.88
N VAL A 122 -12.60 -13.50 -3.01
CA VAL A 122 -11.66 -13.49 -1.87
C VAL A 122 -11.97 -12.36 -0.90
N ILE A 123 -12.27 -11.14 -1.40
CA ILE A 123 -12.61 -10.02 -0.51
C ILE A 123 -13.96 -10.24 0.16
N LYS A 124 -14.99 -10.71 -0.57
CA LYS A 124 -16.30 -11.02 0.02
C LYS A 124 -16.21 -12.13 1.07
N TRP A 125 -15.38 -13.16 0.83
CA TRP A 125 -15.07 -14.18 1.83
C TRP A 125 -14.40 -13.57 3.07
N MET A 126 -13.39 -12.74 2.89
CA MET A 126 -12.67 -12.07 3.99
C MET A 126 -13.61 -11.20 4.83
N PHE A 127 -14.55 -10.47 4.18
CA PHE A 127 -15.56 -9.65 4.85
C PHE A 127 -16.59 -10.48 5.62
N ASN A 128 -16.98 -11.65 5.12
CA ASN A 128 -17.89 -12.58 5.80
C ASN A 128 -17.27 -13.10 7.10
N LYS A 129 -15.96 -13.39 7.11
CA LYS A 129 -15.22 -13.73 8.32
C LYS A 129 -15.01 -12.55 9.30
N GLY A 130 -15.50 -11.36 8.94
CA GLY A 130 -15.33 -10.15 9.75
C GLY A 130 -13.92 -9.57 9.72
N GLN A 131 -13.06 -10.05 8.82
CA GLN A 131 -11.65 -9.67 8.76
C GLN A 131 -11.37 -8.68 7.63
N GLY A 132 -10.28 -7.93 7.74
CA GLY A 132 -9.75 -7.13 6.64
C GLY A 132 -10.65 -6.02 6.10
N LYS A 133 -11.67 -5.57 6.85
CA LYS A 133 -12.54 -4.43 6.48
C LYS A 133 -11.78 -3.11 6.65
N THR A 134 -11.01 -2.73 5.65
CA THR A 134 -10.24 -1.48 5.61
C THR A 134 -10.63 -0.65 4.39
N MET A 135 -10.34 0.66 4.38
CA MET A 135 -10.59 1.51 3.21
C MET A 135 -9.91 0.98 1.94
N GLY A 136 -8.70 0.43 2.06
CA GLY A 136 -8.01 -0.20 0.94
C GLY A 136 -8.77 -1.41 0.41
N SER A 137 -9.28 -2.28 1.29
CA SER A 137 -10.08 -3.46 0.88
C SER A 137 -11.40 -3.07 0.22
N TYR A 138 -12.06 -2.03 0.72
CA TYR A 138 -13.26 -1.47 0.10
C TYR A 138 -12.97 -0.90 -1.29
N TYR A 139 -11.87 -0.15 -1.43
CA TYR A 139 -11.45 0.41 -2.71
C TYR A 139 -11.10 -0.69 -3.71
N THR A 140 -10.33 -1.70 -3.32
CA THR A 140 -9.99 -2.83 -4.20
C THR A 140 -11.24 -3.60 -4.63
N LEU A 141 -12.21 -3.80 -3.72
CA LEU A 141 -13.48 -4.43 -4.08
C LEU A 141 -14.29 -3.59 -5.06
N LEU A 142 -14.41 -2.28 -4.81
CA LEU A 142 -15.09 -1.35 -5.70
C LEU A 142 -14.44 -1.35 -7.09
N ASN A 143 -13.11 -1.28 -7.13
CA ASN A 143 -12.34 -1.33 -8.37
C ASN A 143 -12.61 -2.63 -9.15
N ALA A 144 -12.55 -3.77 -8.47
CA ALA A 144 -12.79 -5.07 -9.09
C ALA A 144 -14.23 -5.25 -9.58
N LEU A 145 -15.24 -4.75 -8.86
CA LEU A 145 -16.64 -4.78 -9.30
C LEU A 145 -16.84 -3.96 -10.57
N ILE A 146 -16.22 -2.78 -10.65
CA ILE A 146 -16.28 -1.90 -11.83
C ILE A 146 -15.61 -2.56 -13.03
N GLU A 147 -14.41 -3.12 -12.86
CA GLU A 147 -13.68 -3.80 -13.95
C GLU A 147 -14.35 -5.11 -14.40
N ASP A 148 -15.06 -5.81 -13.50
CA ASP A 148 -15.87 -6.99 -13.85
C ASP A 148 -17.22 -6.61 -14.50
N GLY A 149 -17.57 -5.32 -14.55
CA GLY A 149 -18.82 -4.80 -15.15
C GLY A 149 -20.06 -4.93 -14.24
N ARG A 150 -19.89 -5.24 -12.95
CA ARG A 150 -20.97 -5.38 -11.97
C ARG A 150 -21.32 -4.03 -11.35
N ILE A 151 -21.91 -3.16 -12.17
CA ILE A 151 -22.17 -1.75 -11.84
C ILE A 151 -23.12 -1.61 -10.65
N GLU A 152 -24.24 -2.32 -10.64
CA GLU A 152 -25.25 -2.25 -9.57
C GLU A 152 -24.64 -2.54 -8.18
N GLU A 153 -23.85 -3.60 -8.07
CA GLU A 153 -23.16 -3.94 -6.82
C GLU A 153 -22.09 -2.93 -6.42
N ALA A 154 -21.46 -2.27 -7.40
CA ALA A 154 -20.51 -1.20 -7.14
C ALA A 154 -21.22 0.04 -6.56
N GLU A 155 -22.40 0.39 -7.09
CA GLU A 155 -23.23 1.48 -6.56
C GLU A 155 -23.73 1.18 -5.14
N GLU A 156 -24.24 -0.02 -4.89
CA GLU A 156 -24.66 -0.45 -3.53
C GLU A 156 -23.49 -0.38 -2.53
N LEU A 157 -22.32 -0.88 -2.94
CA LEU A 157 -21.11 -0.83 -2.12
C LEU A 157 -20.71 0.62 -1.84
N PHE A 158 -20.71 1.49 -2.86
CA PHE A 158 -20.38 2.89 -2.71
C PHE A 158 -21.37 3.61 -1.77
N GLY A 159 -22.68 3.42 -1.94
CA GLY A 159 -23.70 4.02 -1.06
C GLY A 159 -23.57 3.56 0.40
N MET A 160 -23.26 2.28 0.64
CA MET A 160 -22.99 1.77 1.99
C MET A 160 -21.74 2.41 2.61
N ILE A 161 -20.67 2.60 1.84
CA ILE A 161 -19.44 3.22 2.33
C ILE A 161 -19.66 4.72 2.55
N PHE A 162 -20.32 5.40 1.61
CA PHE A 162 -20.63 6.82 1.67
C PHE A 162 -21.44 7.16 2.93
N SER A 163 -22.56 6.46 3.15
CA SER A 163 -23.41 6.65 4.35
C SER A 163 -22.68 6.38 5.66
N ARG A 164 -21.72 5.45 5.68
CA ARG A 164 -20.96 5.10 6.89
C ARG A 164 -19.83 6.09 7.19
N TYR A 165 -19.21 6.65 6.16
CA TYR A 165 -17.95 7.40 6.29
C TYR A 165 -18.03 8.82 5.70
N MET A 166 -19.23 9.40 5.55
CA MET A 166 -19.55 10.72 4.97
C MET A 166 -18.36 11.67 4.80
N GLU A 167 -17.79 12.23 5.88
CA GLU A 167 -16.69 13.20 5.82
C GLU A 167 -15.29 12.59 5.67
N GLY A 168 -15.13 11.30 5.99
CA GLY A 168 -13.87 10.57 5.97
C GLY A 168 -13.60 9.80 4.67
N LEU A 169 -14.44 9.95 3.64
CA LEU A 169 -14.30 9.20 2.40
C LEU A 169 -13.09 9.71 1.59
N PRO A 170 -12.12 8.85 1.24
CA PRO A 170 -11.01 9.27 0.40
C PRO A 170 -11.47 9.72 -0.99
N ARG A 171 -10.85 10.79 -1.50
CA ARG A 171 -11.07 11.33 -2.87
C ARG A 171 -11.09 10.28 -3.97
N THR A 172 -10.28 9.23 -3.84
CA THR A 172 -10.15 8.16 -4.84
C THR A 172 -11.45 7.42 -5.11
N PHE A 173 -12.37 7.34 -4.15
CA PHE A 173 -13.67 6.70 -4.33
C PHE A 173 -14.56 7.52 -5.28
N PHE A 174 -14.71 8.82 -5.04
CA PHE A 174 -15.44 9.72 -5.93
C PHE A 174 -14.89 9.70 -7.35
N MET A 175 -13.56 9.80 -7.48
CA MET A 175 -12.88 9.72 -8.78
C MET A 175 -13.26 8.45 -9.55
N ARG A 176 -13.29 7.32 -8.84
CA ARG A 176 -13.56 6.04 -9.47
C ARG A 176 -15.02 5.91 -9.91
N MET A 177 -15.97 6.38 -9.09
CA MET A 177 -17.40 6.41 -9.45
C MET A 177 -17.69 7.35 -10.61
N ILE A 178 -17.10 8.55 -10.61
CA ILE A 178 -17.25 9.51 -11.72
C ILE A 178 -16.69 8.91 -13.01
N SER A 179 -15.52 8.26 -12.96
CA SER A 179 -14.94 7.57 -14.10
C SER A 179 -15.83 6.44 -14.62
N LEU A 180 -16.47 5.68 -13.73
CA LEU A 180 -17.43 4.64 -14.10
C LEU A 180 -18.61 5.24 -14.85
N TYR A 181 -19.29 6.23 -14.26
CA TYR A 181 -20.47 6.83 -14.89
C TYR A 181 -20.16 7.53 -16.20
N TYR A 182 -18.99 8.17 -16.30
CA TYR A 182 -18.53 8.73 -17.57
C TYR A 182 -18.38 7.66 -18.65
N SER A 183 -17.81 6.49 -18.33
CA SER A 183 -17.63 5.39 -19.29
C SER A 183 -18.94 4.74 -19.72
N VAL A 184 -19.94 4.69 -18.83
CA VAL A 184 -21.26 4.13 -19.09
C VAL A 184 -22.19 5.14 -19.78
N GLY A 185 -21.85 6.44 -19.75
CA GLY A 185 -22.69 7.52 -20.26
C GLY A 185 -23.82 7.95 -19.32
N ALA A 186 -23.80 7.50 -18.05
CA ALA A 186 -24.78 7.86 -17.03
C ALA A 186 -24.47 9.22 -16.39
N TYR A 187 -24.57 10.29 -17.19
CA TYR A 187 -24.13 11.62 -16.78
C TYR A 187 -24.92 12.21 -15.59
N ASP A 188 -26.19 11.84 -15.41
CA ASP A 188 -27.01 12.31 -14.28
C ASP A 188 -26.38 11.88 -12.94
N LYS A 189 -26.12 10.58 -12.76
CA LYS A 189 -25.45 10.04 -11.58
C LYS A 189 -24.02 10.57 -11.42
N MET A 190 -23.34 10.84 -12.53
CA MET A 190 -22.02 11.47 -12.51
C MET A 190 -22.06 12.87 -11.88
N PHE A 191 -23.08 13.67 -12.21
CA PHE A 191 -23.25 15.00 -11.64
C PHE A 191 -23.69 14.96 -10.18
N GLU A 192 -24.51 13.98 -9.77
CA GLU A 192 -24.87 13.75 -8.37
C GLU A 192 -23.61 13.49 -7.51
N VAL A 193 -22.77 12.52 -7.92
CA VAL A 193 -21.53 12.22 -7.18
C VAL A 193 -20.56 13.40 -7.18
N PHE A 194 -20.54 14.21 -8.25
CA PHE A 194 -19.75 15.43 -8.26
C PHE A 194 -20.28 16.49 -7.29
N ALA A 195 -21.60 16.66 -7.20
CA ALA A 195 -22.21 17.58 -6.24
C ALA A 195 -21.89 17.16 -4.80
N ASP A 196 -22.03 15.87 -4.47
CA ASP A 196 -21.66 15.32 -3.16
C ASP A 196 -20.17 15.58 -2.83
N MET A 197 -19.30 15.39 -3.83
CA MET A 197 -17.87 15.64 -3.69
C MET A 197 -17.58 17.12 -3.38
N GLU A 198 -18.29 18.05 -4.01
CA GLU A 198 -18.16 19.49 -3.74
C GLU A 198 -18.74 19.90 -2.39
N GLU A 199 -19.88 19.32 -1.99
CA GLU A 199 -20.53 19.59 -0.70
C GLU A 199 -19.65 19.15 0.48
N LEU A 200 -18.96 18.03 0.33
CA LEU A 200 -17.97 17.54 1.31
C LEU A 200 -16.63 18.30 1.25
N GLY A 201 -16.52 19.33 0.41
CA GLY A 201 -15.30 20.13 0.27
C GLY A 201 -14.12 19.38 -0.35
N VAL A 202 -14.35 18.23 -1.00
CA VAL A 202 -13.30 17.44 -1.63
C VAL A 202 -13.00 17.99 -3.02
N ARG A 203 -11.78 18.50 -3.23
CA ARG A 203 -11.41 19.11 -4.51
C ARG A 203 -11.30 18.07 -5.64
N PRO A 204 -11.97 18.26 -6.79
CA PRO A 204 -11.87 17.36 -7.94
C PRO A 204 -10.48 17.37 -8.56
N ASP A 205 -10.18 16.32 -9.31
CA ASP A 205 -8.95 16.23 -10.10
C ASP A 205 -9.06 16.91 -11.45
N GLY A 206 -7.93 17.27 -12.04
CA GLY A 206 -7.90 17.76 -13.42
C GLY A 206 -8.52 16.76 -14.40
N SER A 207 -8.37 15.46 -14.15
CA SER A 207 -9.03 14.41 -14.95
C SER A 207 -10.55 14.41 -14.77
N ILE A 208 -11.07 14.56 -13.54
CA ILE A 208 -12.51 14.69 -13.29
C ILE A 208 -13.06 15.94 -13.95
N VAL A 209 -12.40 17.09 -13.76
CA VAL A 209 -12.84 18.37 -14.34
C VAL A 209 -12.92 18.27 -15.85
N ARG A 210 -11.97 17.57 -16.50
CA ARG A 210 -12.03 17.29 -17.93
C ARG A 210 -13.21 16.41 -18.30
N MET A 211 -13.42 15.26 -17.63
CA MET A 211 -14.55 14.37 -17.90
C MET A 211 -15.91 15.07 -17.73
N LEU A 212 -16.05 15.90 -16.69
CA LEU A 212 -17.23 16.72 -16.47
C LEU A 212 -17.41 17.77 -17.57
N GLY A 213 -16.32 18.40 -18.01
CA GLY A 213 -16.32 19.35 -19.12
C GLY A 213 -16.81 18.70 -20.40
N ASP A 214 -16.26 17.54 -20.76
CA ASP A 214 -16.65 16.75 -21.93
C ASP A 214 -18.13 16.35 -21.85
N ALA A 215 -18.61 15.94 -20.68
CA ALA A 215 -20.01 15.60 -20.46
C ALA A 215 -20.94 16.81 -20.61
N PHE A 216 -20.58 17.99 -20.07
CA PHE A 216 -21.38 19.21 -20.24
C PHE A 216 -21.45 19.65 -21.70
N GLN A 217 -20.35 19.52 -22.45
CA GLN A 217 -20.34 19.81 -23.88
C GLN A 217 -21.25 18.86 -24.66
N LYS A 218 -21.20 17.55 -24.37
CA LYS A 218 -22.07 16.54 -25.00
C LYS A 218 -23.56 16.77 -24.72
N LEU A 219 -23.90 17.37 -23.58
CA LEU A 219 -25.26 17.71 -23.18
C LEU A 219 -25.65 19.16 -23.53
N GLU A 220 -24.81 19.88 -24.27
CA GLU A 220 -25.00 21.28 -24.67
C GLU A 220 -25.19 22.26 -23.49
N MET A 221 -24.72 21.90 -22.29
CA MET A 221 -24.86 22.69 -21.06
C MET A 221 -23.71 23.69 -20.88
N MET A 222 -23.56 24.63 -21.82
CA MET A 222 -22.41 25.55 -21.87
C MET A 222 -22.31 26.46 -20.63
N ASP A 223 -23.43 26.89 -20.04
CA ASP A 223 -23.44 27.70 -18.82
C ASP A 223 -22.74 26.99 -17.64
N LYS A 224 -22.95 25.68 -17.50
CA LYS A 224 -22.34 24.88 -16.44
C LYS A 224 -20.86 24.63 -16.74
N TYR A 225 -20.53 24.42 -18.02
CA TYR A 225 -19.16 24.25 -18.48
C TYR A 225 -18.29 25.49 -18.17
N GLU A 226 -18.79 26.70 -18.45
CA GLU A 226 -18.07 27.94 -18.14
C GLU A 226 -17.88 28.13 -16.64
N LYS A 227 -18.91 27.85 -15.84
CA LYS A 227 -18.83 27.86 -14.37
C LYS A 227 -17.78 26.88 -13.86
N LEU A 228 -17.71 25.68 -14.43
CA LEU A 228 -16.73 24.66 -14.08
C LEU A 228 -15.30 25.13 -14.40
N LYS A 229 -15.06 25.63 -15.62
CA LYS A 229 -13.76 26.20 -16.04
C LYS A 229 -13.31 27.35 -15.14
N LYS A 230 -14.24 28.24 -14.75
CA LYS A 230 -13.96 29.37 -13.86
C LYS A 230 -13.62 28.92 -12.44
N LYS A 231 -14.32 27.91 -11.91
CA LYS A 231 -14.10 27.39 -10.55
C LYS A 231 -12.81 26.56 -10.44
N TYR A 232 -12.50 25.77 -11.48
CA TYR A 232 -11.33 24.90 -11.52
C TYR A 232 -10.44 25.23 -12.74
N PRO A 233 -9.74 26.37 -12.72
CA PRO A 233 -8.79 26.68 -13.78
C PRO A 233 -7.66 25.66 -13.80
N PRO A 234 -7.11 25.33 -14.99
CA PRO A 234 -5.97 24.43 -15.10
C PRO A 234 -4.78 25.00 -14.30
N PRO A 235 -3.98 24.13 -13.68
CA PRO A 235 -2.80 24.56 -12.94
C PRO A 235 -1.83 25.24 -13.90
N LYS A 236 -1.41 26.47 -13.59
CA LYS A 236 -0.46 27.22 -14.43
C LYS A 236 0.93 26.58 -14.45
N TRP A 237 1.28 25.84 -13.40
CA TRP A 237 2.60 25.25 -13.21
C TRP A 237 2.47 23.79 -12.79
N GLU A 238 3.27 22.92 -13.39
CA GLU A 238 3.43 21.52 -13.00
C GLU A 238 4.90 21.28 -12.64
N TYR A 239 5.12 20.51 -11.58
CA TYR A 239 6.45 20.04 -11.23
C TYR A 239 6.66 18.66 -11.80
N ARG A 240 7.65 18.50 -12.68
CA ARG A 240 8.06 17.18 -13.17
C ARG A 240 9.46 16.85 -12.70
N TYR A 241 9.68 15.58 -12.36
CA TYR A 241 11.01 15.07 -12.09
C TYR A 241 11.61 14.59 -13.41
N ILE A 242 12.56 15.35 -13.93
CA ILE A 242 13.29 14.98 -15.14
C ILE A 242 14.73 14.70 -14.70
N LYS A 243 15.19 13.47 -14.92
CA LYS A 243 16.53 13.01 -14.52
C LYS A 243 16.82 13.25 -13.02
N GLY A 244 15.83 13.06 -12.16
CA GLY A 244 15.96 13.24 -10.70
C GLY A 244 15.95 14.70 -10.20
N LYS A 245 15.92 15.70 -11.09
CA LYS A 245 15.76 17.11 -10.73
C LYS A 245 14.30 17.53 -10.84
N ARG A 246 13.80 18.30 -9.86
CA ARG A 246 12.44 18.85 -9.87
C ARG A 246 12.42 20.13 -10.70
N ILE A 247 11.78 20.07 -11.86
CA ILE A 247 11.66 21.20 -12.79
C ILE A 247 10.24 21.75 -12.70
N ARG A 248 10.10 23.08 -12.60
CA ARG A 248 8.81 23.78 -12.67
C ARG A 248 8.53 24.12 -14.13
N MET A 249 7.56 23.46 -14.74
CA MET A 249 7.14 23.73 -16.12
C MET A 249 5.82 24.47 -16.14
N ARG A 250 5.68 25.44 -17.05
CA ARG A 250 4.40 26.11 -17.29
C ARG A 250 3.51 25.17 -18.10
N VAL A 251 2.30 24.89 -17.62
CA VAL A 251 1.33 24.07 -18.35
C VAL A 251 0.47 25.00 -19.18
N TYR A 252 0.60 24.92 -20.50
CA TYR A 252 -0.33 25.56 -21.41
C TYR A 252 -1.52 24.62 -21.61
N PRO A 253 -2.77 25.10 -21.51
CA PRO A 253 -3.92 24.30 -21.92
C PRO A 253 -3.80 24.01 -23.42
N ASP A 254 -3.94 22.74 -23.83
CA ASP A 254 -3.93 22.34 -25.24
C ASP A 254 -5.03 23.11 -25.99
N SER A 255 -4.61 24.04 -26.86
CA SER A 255 -5.46 24.87 -27.70
C SER A 255 -6.10 24.11 -28.89
N LYS A 256 -5.94 22.78 -28.96
CA LYS A 256 -6.38 21.98 -30.12
C LYS A 256 -7.88 21.64 -30.15
N ALA A 257 -8.66 22.00 -29.14
CA ALA A 257 -10.10 21.70 -29.11
C ALA A 257 -11.00 22.91 -29.45
N GLU A 258 -10.46 24.12 -29.56
CA GLU A 258 -11.27 25.35 -29.73
C GLU A 258 -11.39 25.83 -31.19
N GLU A 259 -10.72 25.19 -32.16
CA GLU A 259 -10.78 25.57 -33.59
C GLU A 259 -11.68 24.69 -34.48
N ALA A 260 -12.30 23.63 -33.96
CA ALA A 260 -13.10 22.70 -34.78
C ALA A 260 -14.59 23.08 -34.93
N THR A 261 -15.07 24.16 -34.30
CA THR A 261 -16.48 24.57 -34.37
C THR A 261 -16.62 26.00 -34.88
N LYS A 262 -16.11 26.28 -36.07
CA LYS A 262 -16.53 27.40 -36.94
C LYS A 262 -15.96 27.17 -38.35
N GLY A 263 -16.68 26.43 -39.18
CA GLY A 263 -16.37 26.35 -40.61
C GLY A 263 -16.99 25.16 -41.32
N ASP A 264 -18.06 25.41 -42.07
CA ASP A 264 -18.39 24.73 -43.33
C ASP A 264 -19.04 25.81 -44.23
N PRO A 265 -18.88 25.87 -45.57
CA PRO A 265 -18.54 24.75 -46.46
C PRO A 265 -17.50 25.01 -47.58
N GLY A 266 -16.83 23.92 -47.98
CA GLY A 266 -16.49 23.59 -49.36
C GLY A 266 -15.43 24.41 -50.10
N THR A 267 -14.22 23.86 -50.22
CA THR A 267 -13.52 23.68 -51.52
C THR A 267 -12.29 22.79 -51.30
N ASP A 268 -12.17 21.78 -52.14
CA ASP A 268 -10.96 20.96 -52.29
C ASP A 268 -9.75 21.84 -52.56
N GLU A 269 -8.65 21.61 -51.85
CA GLU A 269 -7.31 21.52 -52.44
C GLU A 269 -6.31 20.92 -51.43
N LEU A 270 -5.76 19.78 -51.81
CA LEU A 270 -4.64 19.10 -51.16
C LEU A 270 -3.35 19.88 -51.43
N GLN A 271 -2.65 20.35 -50.40
CA GLN A 271 -1.18 20.35 -50.40
C GLN A 271 -0.64 20.00 -49.02
N GLU A 272 0.15 18.92 -49.03
CA GLU A 272 0.90 18.36 -47.93
C GLU A 272 2.22 19.13 -47.73
N ALA A 273 2.59 19.24 -46.46
CA ALA A 273 3.94 19.20 -45.91
C ALA A 273 4.84 20.46 -45.84
N GLU A 274 5.27 20.66 -44.58
CA GLU A 274 6.54 21.22 -44.09
C GLU A 274 6.74 22.73 -44.00
N SER A 275 6.76 23.24 -42.76
CA SER A 275 7.98 23.81 -42.15
C SER A 275 7.81 24.07 -40.64
N ILE A 276 8.77 23.62 -39.81
CA ILE A 276 9.76 24.42 -39.02
C ILE A 276 9.08 25.28 -37.91
N HIS A 277 9.38 25.21 -36.60
CA HIS A 277 10.63 25.57 -35.90
C HIS A 277 10.44 25.19 -34.40
N LEU A 278 11.45 24.61 -33.74
CA LEU A 278 11.48 24.41 -32.29
C LEU A 278 12.34 25.50 -31.67
N ASP A 279 11.72 26.56 -31.14
CA ASP A 279 12.43 27.51 -30.26
C ASP A 279 11.99 27.29 -28.82
N SER A 280 12.91 26.75 -28.04
CA SER A 280 12.88 26.76 -26.58
C SER A 280 13.53 28.06 -26.10
N GLU A 281 12.73 29.04 -25.71
CA GLU A 281 13.26 30.20 -24.99
C GLU A 281 13.57 29.82 -23.53
N LEU A 282 14.87 29.75 -23.25
CA LEU A 282 15.47 29.70 -21.93
C LEU A 282 15.72 31.15 -21.48
N GLU A 283 14.99 31.64 -20.48
CA GLU A 283 15.43 32.84 -19.77
C GLU A 283 16.37 32.43 -18.63
N GLU A 284 17.68 32.62 -18.86
CA GLU A 284 18.69 32.73 -17.81
C GLU A 284 18.80 34.21 -17.40
N GLU A 285 18.51 34.50 -16.13
CA GLU A 285 18.84 35.79 -15.52
C GLU A 285 20.31 35.79 -15.11
N ALA A 286 21.13 36.53 -15.87
CA ALA A 286 22.53 36.78 -15.56
C ALA A 286 22.71 38.14 -14.87
N SER A 287 23.37 38.07 -13.72
CA SER A 287 24.13 39.12 -13.05
C SER A 287 24.78 40.14 -14.01
N SER A 288 24.66 41.43 -13.68
CA SER A 288 25.69 42.41 -14.02
C SER A 288 25.95 43.34 -12.84
N GLY A 289 27.20 43.36 -12.39
CA GLY A 289 27.73 44.29 -11.40
C GLY A 289 28.30 45.55 -12.05
N LEU A 290 28.44 46.59 -11.24
CA LEU A 290 29.28 47.76 -11.53
C LEU A 290 30.10 48.09 -10.29
N ASP A 291 31.42 47.97 -10.41
CA ASP A 291 32.42 48.43 -9.44
C ASP A 291 32.77 49.91 -9.68
N ARG A 292 32.92 50.72 -8.62
CA ARG A 292 34.22 51.16 -8.07
C ARG A 292 34.11 52.38 -7.12
N ASN A 293 34.53 52.13 -5.88
CA ASN A 293 35.38 52.90 -4.95
C ASN A 293 35.08 54.38 -4.59
N GLY A 294 34.97 54.59 -3.27
CA GLY A 294 35.29 55.82 -2.54
C GLY A 294 35.28 55.52 -1.04
N LEU A 295 36.40 55.80 -0.36
CA LEU A 295 36.62 55.58 1.08
C LEU A 295 35.70 56.45 1.94
N ASP A 296 35.39 56.01 3.16
CA ASP A 296 35.83 56.67 4.40
C ASP A 296 35.28 55.98 5.66
N ASP A 297 36.12 56.05 6.69
CA ASP A 297 36.10 55.37 7.98
C ASP A 297 34.97 55.75 8.96
N ALA A 298 34.86 54.87 9.96
CA ALA A 298 34.62 55.17 11.37
C ALA A 298 33.21 54.95 11.97
N SER A 299 33.21 53.94 12.86
CA SER A 299 32.77 54.03 14.26
C SER A 299 31.31 53.70 14.62
N SER A 300 31.22 52.64 15.42
CA SER A 300 30.45 52.54 16.68
C SER A 300 28.92 52.51 16.62
N GLY A 301 28.35 51.49 17.25
CA GLY A 301 27.13 51.67 18.04
C GLY A 301 26.16 50.50 18.03
N ASP A 302 26.18 49.75 19.12
CA ASP A 302 25.13 48.90 19.66
C ASP A 302 23.71 49.53 19.65
N LEU A 303 22.67 48.70 19.50
CA LEU A 303 21.41 48.61 20.29
C LEU A 303 20.34 47.84 19.48
N GLU A 304 19.90 46.67 19.93
CA GLU A 304 18.71 46.39 20.76
C GLU A 304 17.33 46.64 20.12
N TYR A 305 16.54 45.55 20.13
CA TYR A 305 15.09 45.40 20.33
C TYR A 305 14.11 46.41 19.72
N VAL A 306 13.16 45.90 18.91
CA VAL A 306 11.71 45.77 19.25
C VAL A 306 11.17 44.51 18.60
#